data_AF-A0A661R014-F1
#
_entry.id   AF-A0A661R014-F1
#
_cell.length_a   1.000
_cell.length_b   1.000
_cell.length_c   1.000
_cell.angle_alpha   90.00
_cell.angle_beta   90.00
_cell.angle_gamma   90.00
#
_symmetry.space_group_name_H-M   'P 1'
#
loop_
_entity.id
_entity.type
_entity.pdbx_description
1 polymer ?
#
loop_
_entity_poly.entity_id
_entity_poly.type
_entity_poly.pdbx_seq_one_letter_code
_entity_poly.pdbx_strand_id
1 'polypeptide(L)' 'MEEETKKGHFIEAIIKEDLENNKNNGRVTTRFPPEPNGYLHIGHAKSICLNFNMAKQFNGTCNLRFDDS' A
#
# COMPACT_ATOMS: atom_id res chain seq x y z
N MET A 1 -24.67 1.98 -18.56
CA MET A 1 -23.27 2.16 -18.13
C MET A 1 -23.10 1.21 -16.97
N GLU A 2 -22.54 0.02 -17.21
CA GLU A 2 -22.38 -0.99 -16.16
C GLU A 2 -21.32 -0.48 -15.19
N GLU A 3 -21.70 -0.24 -13.93
CA GLU A 3 -20.73 -0.06 -12.86
C GLU A 3 -20.06 -1.42 -12.63
N GLU A 4 -18.84 -1.58 -13.14
CA GLU A 4 -17.97 -2.69 -12.75
C GLU A 4 -17.82 -2.66 -11.23
N THR A 5 -18.44 -3.63 -10.56
CA THR A 5 -18.22 -3.88 -9.14
C THR A 5 -16.79 -4.36 -8.98
N LYS A 6 -15.86 -3.43 -8.78
CA LYS A 6 -14.47 -3.74 -8.38
C LYS A 6 -14.55 -4.62 -7.14
N LYS A 7 -14.25 -5.92 -7.28
CA LYS A 7 -13.93 -6.75 -6.12
C LYS A 7 -12.82 -6.04 -5.36
N GLY A 8 -13.12 -5.58 -4.15
CA GLY A 8 -12.17 -4.88 -3.31
C GLY A 8 -10.93 -5.76 -3.09
N HIS A 9 -9.74 -5.18 -3.24
CA HIS A 9 -8.50 -5.88 -2.93
C HIS A 9 -8.51 -6.27 -1.44
N PHE A 10 -8.13 -7.51 -1.09
CA PHE A 10 -8.26 -7.99 0.30
C PHE A 10 -7.52 -7.12 1.34
N ILE A 11 -6.39 -6.50 0.96
CA ILE A 11 -5.66 -5.55 1.82
C ILE A 11 -6.50 -4.31 2.12
N GLU A 12 -7.33 -3.84 1.18
CA GLU A 12 -8.24 -2.71 1.44
C GLU A 12 -9.29 -3.07 2.49
N ALA A 13 -9.81 -4.31 2.45
CA ALA A 13 -10.76 -4.78 3.45
C ALA A 13 -10.14 -4.79 4.85
N ILE A 14 -8.90 -5.29 4.97
CA ILE A 14 -8.14 -5.30 6.23
C ILE A 14 -7.88 -3.87 6.73
N ILE A 15 -7.46 -2.95 5.85
CA ILE A 15 -7.21 -1.55 6.24
C ILE A 15 -8.51 -0.89 6.72
N LYS A 16 -9.64 -1.12 6.04
CA LYS A 16 -10.94 -0.57 6.45
C LYS A 16 -11.36 -1.07 7.83
N GLU A 17 -11.26 -2.37 8.06
CA GLU A 17 -11.57 -2.96 9.37
C GLU A 17 -10.66 -2.40 10.48
N ASP A 18 -9.36 -2.27 10.21
CA ASP A 18 -8.41 -1.67 11.16
C ASP A 18 -8.75 -0.19 11.45
N LEU A 19 -9.20 0.57 10.44
CA LEU A 19 -9.62 1.97 10.60
C LEU A 19 -10.94 2.10 11.37
N GLU A 20 -11.91 1.23 11.10
CA GLU A 20 -13.18 1.17 11.85
C GLU A 20 -12.96 0.87 13.33
N ASN A 21 -11.98 0.01 13.63
CA ASN A 21 -11.55 -0.30 14.99
C ASN A 21 -10.60 0.76 15.60
N ASN A 22 -10.38 1.88 14.91
CA ASN A 22 -9.48 2.97 15.33
C ASN A 22 -8.05 2.50 15.67
N LYS A 23 -7.57 1.44 15.02
CA LYS A 23 -6.22 0.92 15.22
C LYS A 23 -5.18 1.97 14.79
N ASN A 24 -4.05 2.02 15.49
CA ASN A 24 -2.97 2.98 15.23
C ASN A 24 -3.42 4.46 15.24
N ASN A 25 -4.54 4.76 15.91
CA ASN A 25 -5.19 6.06 15.93
C ASN A 25 -5.66 6.51 14.53
N GLY A 26 -6.18 5.57 13.74
CA GLY A 26 -6.68 5.84 12.39
C GLY A 26 -5.58 6.12 11.35
N ARG A 27 -4.32 5.82 11.66
CA ARG A 27 -3.19 6.09 10.78
C ARG A 27 -2.84 4.87 9.93
N VAL A 28 -2.72 5.09 8.62
CA VAL A 28 -2.20 4.10 7.67
C VAL A 28 -0.79 4.50 7.25
N THR A 29 0.17 3.58 7.41
CA THR A 29 1.54 3.77 6.94
C THR A 29 1.99 2.53 6.19
N THR A 30 2.34 2.68 4.91
CA THR A 30 2.92 1.63 4.08
C THR A 30 4.40 1.91 3.81
N ARG A 31 5.10 0.94 3.22
CA ARG A 31 6.49 1.14 2.76
C ARG A 31 6.81 0.27 1.56
N PHE A 32 7.57 0.82 0.62
CA PHE A 32 8.23 0.08 -0.45
C PHE A 32 9.72 -0.04 -0.10
N PRO A 33 10.20 -1.24 0.30
CA PRO A 33 11.55 -1.41 0.79
C PRO A 33 12.47 -2.21 -0.16
N PRO A 34 12.96 -1.64 -1.28
CA PRO A 34 13.88 -2.36 -2.16
C PRO A 34 15.28 -2.48 -1.52
N GLU A 35 15.95 -3.61 -1.73
CA GLU A 35 17.38 -3.72 -1.46
C GLU A 35 18.16 -2.85 -2.47
N PRO A 36 19.17 -2.05 -2.05
CA PRO A 36 19.92 -1.16 -2.93
C PRO A 36 21.04 -1.90 -3.69
N ASN A 37 20.80 -3.13 -4.11
CA ASN A 37 21.80 -4.00 -4.76
C ASN A 37 21.45 -4.33 -6.23
N GLY A 38 20.40 -3.75 -6.79
CA GLY A 38 19.98 -3.97 -8.17
C GLY A 38 19.02 -2.93 -8.71
N TYR A 39 18.80 -2.94 -10.03
CA TYR A 39 17.82 -2.08 -10.68
C TYR A 39 16.40 -2.65 -10.57
N LEU A 40 15.44 -1.75 -10.39
CA LEU A 40 14.03 -2.12 -10.41
C LEU A 40 13.60 -2.57 -11.81
N HIS A 41 13.04 -3.77 -11.91
CA HIS A 41 12.31 -4.24 -13.10
C HIS A 41 10.78 -4.15 -12.91
N ILE A 42 10.02 -4.47 -13.96
CA ILE A 42 8.54 -4.35 -14.01
C ILE A 42 7.79 -5.07 -12.88
N GLY A 43 8.38 -6.12 -12.30
CA GLY A 43 7.79 -6.82 -11.15
C GLY A 43 7.62 -5.92 -9.93
N HIS A 44 8.54 -4.97 -9.73
CA HIS A 44 8.47 -4.00 -8.64
C HIS A 44 7.32 -3.02 -8.80
N ALA A 45 6.87 -2.75 -10.03
CA ALA A 45 5.77 -1.82 -10.29
C ALA A 45 4.50 -2.23 -9.54
N LYS A 46 4.23 -3.54 -9.41
CA LYS A 46 3.09 -4.04 -8.62
C LYS A 46 3.19 -3.63 -7.14
N SER A 47 4.37 -3.81 -6.54
CA SER A 47 4.61 -3.46 -5.14
C SER A 47 4.59 -1.94 -4.90
N ILE A 48 5.16 -1.16 -5.82
CA ILE A 48 5.13 0.30 -5.80
C ILE A 48 3.68 0.78 -5.88
N CYS A 49 2.94 0.39 -6.92
CA CYS A 49 1.55 0.79 -7.10
C CYS A 49 0.70 0.39 -5.90
N LEU A 50 0.88 -0.80 -5.35
CA LEU A 50 0.15 -1.24 -4.17
C LEU A 50 0.45 -0.34 -2.95
N ASN A 51 1.71 -0.19 -2.56
CA ASN A 51 2.07 0.52 -1.33
C ASN A 51 1.72 2.02 -1.40
N PHE A 52 2.05 2.68 -2.51
CA PHE A 52 1.79 4.11 -2.67
C PHE A 52 0.31 4.42 -2.88
N ASN A 53 -0.42 3.62 -3.67
CA ASN A 53 -1.85 3.88 -3.86
C ASN A 53 -2.68 3.55 -2.63
N MET A 54 -2.32 2.52 -1.84
CA MET A 54 -3.02 2.25 -0.58
C MET A 54 -2.84 3.40 0.41
N ALA A 55 -1.62 3.90 0.60
CA ALA A 55 -1.40 5.09 1.43
C ALA A 55 -2.20 6.29 0.91
N LYS A 56 -2.20 6.55 -0.40
CA LYS A 56 -2.96 7.65 -0.99
C LYS A 56 -4.47 7.49 -0.78
N GLN A 57 -5.02 6.29 -1.00
CA GLN A 57 -6.45 5.99 -0.89
C GLN A 57 -6.97 6.20 0.53
N PHE A 58 -6.16 5.86 1.54
CA PHE A 58 -6.53 5.98 2.96
C PHE A 58 -5.92 7.21 3.64
N ASN A 59 -5.48 8.21 2.85
CA ASN A 59 -4.89 9.47 3.33
C ASN A 59 -3.76 9.27 4.36
N GLY A 60 -2.98 8.22 4.16
CA GLY A 60 -1.83 7.82 4.94
C GLY A 60 -0.49 8.19 4.31
N THR A 61 0.58 7.58 4.80
CA THR A 61 1.97 7.83 4.34
C THR A 61 2.58 6.57 3.74
N CYS A 62 3.39 6.70 2.68
CA CYS A 62 4.20 5.61 2.15
C CYS A 62 5.68 5.99 2.18
N ASN A 63 6.49 5.20 2.88
CA ASN A 63 7.94 5.41 2.95
C ASN A 63 8.64 4.63 1.83
N LEU A 64 9.52 5.30 1.07
CA LEU A 64 10.56 4.61 0.30
C LEU A 64 11.74 4.38 1.24
N ARG A 65 12.11 3.12 1.45
CA ARG A 65 13.20 2.74 2.36
C ARG A 65 14.16 1.82 1.64
N PHE A 66 15.43 2.13 1.54
CA PHE A 66 16.39 1.12 1.10
C PHE A 66 16.63 0.13 2.23
N ASP A 67 16.56 -1.16 1.95
CA ASP A 67 16.87 -2.22 2.92
C ASP A 67 18.32 -2.67 2.72
N ASP A 68 19.25 -2.08 3.47
CA ASP A 68 20.70 -2.10 3.26
C ASP A 68 21.48 -2.82 4.38
N SER A 69 20.86 -3.84 4.99
CA SER A 69 21.43 -4.66 6.08
C SER A 69 22.77 -5.31 5.74
#